data_AF-A0A4D8PAQ1-F1
#
_entry.id   AF-A0A4D8PAQ1-F1
#
_cell.length_a   1.000
_cell.length_b   1.000
_cell.length_c   1.000
_cell.angle_alpha   90.00
_cell.angle_beta   90.00
_cell.angle_gamma   90.00
#
_symmetry.space_group_name_H-M   'P 1'
#
loop_
_entity.id
_entity.type
_entity.pdbx_description
1 polymer ?
#
loop_
_entity_poly.entity_id
_entity_poly.type
_entity_poly.pdbx_seq_one_letter_code
_entity_poly.pdbx_strand_id
1 'polypeptide(L)'
;MMPPLSTASATPSVNTFSPPRLAVFVSGLDDTPAGRAAVALADALRLWGYGLDVMAPMGGGALRAALHPGIGQIDLAKRHTGTSVLALARIVAERRPAGLIGVGGDAGLVALGAVRLARQGTPAAVLEDQPPSDGGVRRALRAWLHPRACIVVSGGTTPPDEAARLVLAAFGLPDEVR
;
A
#
# COMPACT_ATOMS: atom_id res chain seq x y z
N MET A 1 20.90 -60.74 5.51
CA MET A 1 19.75 -60.48 6.40
C MET A 1 19.66 -58.97 6.60
N MET A 2 18.47 -58.39 6.40
CA MET A 2 18.21 -56.97 6.05
C MET A 2 18.49 -55.95 7.17
N PRO A 3 18.84 -54.69 6.83
CA PRO A 3 18.68 -53.55 7.75
C PRO A 3 17.21 -53.08 7.81
N PRO A 4 16.76 -52.47 8.92
CA PRO A 4 15.39 -52.02 9.09
C PRO A 4 15.07 -50.77 8.25
N LEU A 5 13.90 -50.78 7.62
CA LEU A 5 13.31 -49.64 6.91
C LEU A 5 12.96 -48.53 7.90
N SER A 6 13.58 -47.36 7.70
CA SER A 6 13.28 -46.14 8.44
C SER A 6 12.02 -45.50 7.87
N THR A 7 10.90 -45.62 8.57
CA THR A 7 9.67 -44.86 8.30
C THR A 7 9.86 -43.42 8.76
N ALA A 8 10.29 -42.55 7.85
CA ALA A 8 10.21 -41.11 8.05
C ALA A 8 8.75 -40.66 7.83
N SER A 9 8.04 -40.44 8.93
CA SER A 9 6.75 -39.74 8.93
C SER A 9 6.95 -38.33 8.38
N ALA A 10 6.54 -38.09 7.13
CA ALA A 10 6.44 -36.75 6.58
C ALA A 10 5.24 -36.05 7.26
N THR A 11 5.52 -35.24 8.27
CA THR A 11 4.58 -34.23 8.73
C THR A 11 4.35 -33.24 7.59
N PRO A 12 3.09 -32.86 7.27
CA PRO A 12 2.84 -31.84 6.28
C PRO A 12 3.45 -30.53 6.79
N SER A 13 4.45 -30.02 6.08
CA SER A 13 4.94 -28.66 6.27
C SER A 13 3.75 -27.74 6.10
N VAL A 14 3.29 -27.16 7.21
CA VAL A 14 2.38 -26.02 7.18
C VAL A 14 3.14 -24.94 6.43
N ASN A 15 2.84 -24.78 5.14
CA ASN A 15 3.24 -23.60 4.40
C ASN A 15 2.56 -22.43 5.11
N THR A 16 3.28 -21.80 6.04
CA THR A 16 2.97 -20.48 6.55
C THR A 16 3.20 -19.51 5.40
N PHE A 17 2.26 -19.49 4.45
CA PHE A 17 2.12 -18.37 3.54
C PHE A 17 1.81 -17.17 4.41
N SER A 18 2.85 -16.39 4.71
CA SER A 18 2.66 -15.05 5.25
C SER A 18 1.79 -14.32 4.23
N PRO A 19 0.60 -13.83 4.62
CA PRO A 19 -0.32 -13.22 3.67
C PRO A 19 0.41 -12.08 2.94
N PRO A 20 0.17 -11.93 1.62
CA PRO A 20 0.82 -10.91 0.82
C PRO A 20 0.63 -9.54 1.48
N ARG A 21 1.76 -8.86 1.76
CA ARG A 21 1.73 -7.56 2.44
C ARG A 21 1.51 -6.43 1.45
N LEU A 22 0.51 -5.61 1.68
CA LEU A 22 0.23 -4.40 0.93
C LEU A 22 0.72 -3.17 1.71
N ALA A 23 1.19 -2.17 0.98
CA ALA A 23 1.62 -0.90 1.56
C ALA A 23 0.65 0.21 1.16
N VAL A 24 0.21 1.01 2.13
CA VAL A 24 -0.62 2.20 1.89
C VAL A 24 0.18 3.43 2.29
N PHE A 25 0.44 4.33 1.36
CA PHE A 25 1.13 5.58 1.61
C PHE A 25 0.14 6.75 1.60
N VAL A 26 0.13 7.53 2.68
CA VAL A 26 -0.72 8.71 2.83
C VAL A 26 0.13 9.92 3.26
N SER A 27 -0.26 11.12 2.85
CA SER A 27 0.49 12.35 3.19
C SER A 27 0.48 12.66 4.69
N GLY A 28 -0.53 12.18 5.42
CA GLY A 28 -0.67 12.30 6.87
C GLY A 28 -1.91 11.55 7.35
N LEU A 29 -1.92 11.17 8.64
CA LEU A 29 -3.06 10.52 9.31
C LEU A 29 -3.90 11.52 10.12
N ASP A 30 -3.97 12.76 9.65
CA ASP A 30 -4.88 13.78 10.17
C ASP A 30 -6.30 13.52 9.66
N ASP A 31 -7.30 14.15 10.29
CA ASP A 31 -8.71 14.03 9.92
C ASP A 31 -9.06 14.79 8.63
N THR A 32 -8.33 14.44 7.57
CA THR A 32 -8.49 14.92 6.20
C THR A 32 -9.23 13.87 5.37
N PRO A 33 -9.85 14.25 4.24
CA PRO A 33 -10.47 13.29 3.33
C PRO A 33 -9.53 12.13 2.96
N ALA A 34 -8.28 12.46 2.57
CA ALA A 34 -7.29 11.45 2.21
C ALA A 34 -6.88 10.57 3.39
N GLY A 35 -6.80 11.13 4.61
CA GLY A 35 -6.54 10.36 5.83
C GLY A 35 -7.66 9.37 6.13
N ARG A 36 -8.93 9.83 6.08
CA ARG A 36 -10.10 8.96 6.28
C ARG A 36 -10.21 7.88 5.20
N ALA A 37 -9.97 8.23 3.95
CA ALA A 37 -9.96 7.28 2.84
C ALA A 37 -8.85 6.22 3.01
N ALA A 38 -7.66 6.61 3.47
CA ALA A 38 -6.56 5.68 3.73
C ALA A 38 -6.88 4.68 4.85
N VAL A 39 -7.49 5.15 5.95
CA VAL A 39 -7.92 4.27 7.05
C VAL A 39 -9.04 3.35 6.60
N ALA A 40 -10.07 3.87 5.94
CA ALA A 40 -11.19 3.06 5.45
C ALA A 40 -10.74 1.98 4.45
N LEU A 41 -9.81 2.32 3.55
CA LEU A 41 -9.22 1.37 2.62
C LEU A 41 -8.37 0.31 3.34
N ALA A 42 -7.55 0.72 4.31
CA ALA A 42 -6.73 -0.21 5.07
C ALA A 42 -7.60 -1.18 5.90
N ASP A 43 -8.70 -0.71 6.49
CA ASP A 43 -9.63 -1.58 7.21
C ASP A 43 -10.36 -2.55 6.27
N ALA A 44 -10.79 -2.10 5.09
CA ALA A 44 -11.41 -2.98 4.08
C ALA A 44 -10.46 -4.10 3.65
N LEU A 45 -9.22 -3.75 3.29
CA LEU A 45 -8.20 -4.73 2.89
C LEU A 45 -7.83 -5.69 4.03
N ARG A 46 -7.81 -5.21 5.28
CA ARG A 46 -7.56 -6.03 6.46
C ARG A 46 -8.67 -7.06 6.67
N LEU A 47 -9.93 -6.65 6.50
CA LEU A 47 -11.09 -7.54 6.62
C LEU A 47 -11.02 -8.71 5.62
N TRP A 48 -10.34 -8.52 4.50
CA TRP A 48 -10.12 -9.56 3.49
C TRP A 48 -8.85 -10.39 3.68
N GLY A 49 -8.18 -10.24 4.84
CA GLY A 49 -7.06 -11.09 5.24
C GLY A 49 -5.68 -10.62 4.76
N TYR A 50 -5.58 -9.42 4.17
CA TYR A 50 -4.29 -8.88 3.74
C TYR A 50 -3.48 -8.32 4.91
N GLY A 51 -2.17 -8.63 4.92
CA GLY A 51 -1.22 -7.94 5.79
C GLY A 51 -1.00 -6.51 5.27
N LEU A 52 -1.05 -5.51 6.14
CA LEU A 52 -0.98 -4.11 5.72
C LEU A 52 0.06 -3.33 6.50
N ASP A 53 0.80 -2.50 5.79
CA ASP A 53 1.67 -1.47 6.34
C ASP A 53 1.21 -0.09 5.87
N VAL A 54 0.69 0.74 6.79
CA VAL A 54 0.36 2.15 6.53
C VAL A 54 1.60 3.00 6.80
N MET A 55 2.02 3.73 5.78
CA MET A 55 3.20 4.57 5.74
C MET A 55 2.81 6.04 5.66
N ALA A 56 3.38 6.86 6.55
CA ALA A 56 3.21 8.31 6.52
C ALA A 56 4.56 9.02 6.70
N PRO A 57 4.74 10.24 6.13
CA PRO A 57 5.96 11.04 6.28
C PRO A 57 6.35 11.25 7.74
N MET A 58 5.40 11.66 8.59
CA MET A 58 5.55 11.74 10.04
C MET A 58 4.43 10.96 10.71
N GLY A 59 4.75 10.27 11.80
CA GLY A 59 3.88 9.35 12.51
C GLY A 59 2.83 10.00 13.42
N GLY A 60 2.43 11.24 13.14
CA GLY A 60 1.37 11.93 13.87
C GLY A 60 0.02 11.82 13.17
N GLY A 61 -1.04 12.19 13.89
CA GLY A 61 -2.39 12.35 13.34
C GLY A 61 -3.47 11.68 14.18
N ALA A 62 -4.64 12.33 14.27
CA ALA A 62 -5.78 11.86 15.07
C ALA A 62 -6.26 10.47 14.64
N LEU A 63 -6.12 10.11 13.37
CA LEU A 63 -6.56 8.83 12.82
C LEU A 63 -5.58 7.68 13.09
N ARG A 64 -4.39 7.96 13.64
CA ARG A 64 -3.42 6.92 13.97
C ARG A 64 -3.93 5.97 15.06
N ALA A 65 -4.68 6.50 16.02
CA ALA A 65 -5.32 5.71 17.08
C ALA A 65 -6.52 4.90 16.56
N ALA A 66 -7.10 5.29 15.42
CA ALA A 66 -8.21 4.59 14.78
C ALA A 66 -7.74 3.38 13.95
N LEU A 67 -6.46 3.32 13.58
CA LEU A 67 -5.90 2.17 12.85
C LEU A 67 -5.90 0.92 13.74
N HIS A 68 -6.39 -0.19 13.18
CA HIS A 68 -6.39 -1.48 13.85
C HIS A 68 -4.94 -1.90 14.24
N PRO A 69 -4.70 -2.48 15.44
CA PRO A 69 -3.36 -2.86 15.89
C PRO A 69 -2.67 -3.92 15.02
N GLY A 70 -3.44 -4.66 14.23
CA GLY A 70 -2.94 -5.60 13.22
C GLY A 70 -2.38 -4.94 11.94
N ILE A 71 -2.56 -3.63 11.77
CA ILE A 71 -2.01 -2.86 10.66
C ILE A 71 -0.66 -2.29 11.11
N GLY A 72 0.41 -2.64 10.39
CA GLY A 72 1.74 -2.10 10.62
C GLY A 72 1.74 -0.60 10.36
N GLN A 73 2.31 0.18 11.28
CA GLN A 73 2.43 1.63 11.11
C GLN A 73 3.90 1.98 10.95
N ILE A 74 4.23 2.62 9.85
CA ILE A 74 5.61 2.98 9.49
C ILE A 74 5.70 4.50 9.34
N ASP A 75 6.59 5.08 10.12
CA ASP A 75 6.95 6.49 10.01
C ASP A 75 8.22 6.61 9.14
N LEU A 76 8.19 7.47 8.13
CA LEU A 76 9.35 7.74 7.27
C LEU A 76 10.34 8.75 7.87
N ALA A 77 9.99 9.36 9.02
CA ALA A 77 10.73 10.42 9.70
C ALA A 77 11.02 11.63 8.79
N LYS A 78 10.04 11.99 7.94
CA LYS A 78 10.09 13.10 6.98
C LYS A 78 8.98 14.12 7.25
N ARG A 79 9.38 15.39 7.33
CA ARG A 79 8.44 16.51 7.53
C ARG A 79 7.53 16.79 6.32
N HIS A 80 7.91 16.33 5.13
CA HIS A 80 7.19 16.66 3.89
C HIS A 80 6.96 15.41 3.03
N THR A 81 5.73 15.27 2.50
CA THR A 81 5.37 14.18 1.58
C THR A 81 6.26 14.15 0.35
N GLY A 82 6.55 15.31 -0.26
CA GLY A 82 7.36 15.40 -1.48
C GLY A 82 8.82 14.94 -1.30
N THR A 83 9.39 15.04 -0.10
CA THR A 83 10.76 14.57 0.19
C THR A 83 10.81 13.13 0.69
N SER A 84 9.64 12.47 0.81
CA SER A 84 9.52 11.11 1.32
C SER A 84 9.78 10.04 0.26
N VAL A 85 9.89 10.41 -1.02
CA VAL A 85 10.03 9.47 -2.15
C VAL A 85 11.20 8.51 -1.96
N LEU A 86 12.37 8.99 -1.54
CA LEU A 86 13.57 8.14 -1.36
C LEU A 86 13.44 7.21 -0.15
N ALA A 87 12.85 7.69 0.95
CA ALA A 87 12.60 6.87 2.13
C ALA A 87 11.57 5.77 1.81
N LEU A 88 10.50 6.14 1.11
CA LEU A 88 9.48 5.20 0.65
C LEU A 88 10.08 4.18 -0.33
N ALA A 89 10.90 4.60 -1.29
CA ALA A 89 11.56 3.70 -2.24
C ALA A 89 12.45 2.67 -1.53
N ARG A 90 13.19 3.11 -0.51
CA ARG A 90 14.02 2.21 0.31
C ARG A 90 13.16 1.17 1.04
N ILE A 91 12.07 1.59 1.69
CA ILE A 91 11.18 0.66 2.40
C ILE A 91 10.50 -0.31 1.44
N VAL A 92 10.07 0.16 0.26
CA VAL A 92 9.50 -0.71 -0.79
C VAL A 92 10.54 -1.73 -1.26
N ALA A 93 11.80 -1.33 -1.43
CA ALA A 93 12.87 -2.22 -1.83
C ALA A 93 13.24 -3.26 -0.75
N GLU A 94 13.17 -2.87 0.53
CA GLU A 94 13.49 -3.72 1.69
C GLU A 94 12.34 -4.69 2.03
N ARG A 95 11.09 -4.19 2.07
CA ARG A 95 9.91 -4.97 2.47
C ARG A 95 9.23 -5.71 1.32
N ARG A 96 9.47 -5.30 0.08
CA ARG A 96 8.89 -5.87 -1.15
C ARG A 96 7.37 -6.11 -1.03
N PRO A 97 6.57 -5.04 -0.77
CA PRO A 97 5.13 -5.21 -0.69
C PRO A 97 4.59 -5.73 -2.03
N ALA A 98 3.52 -6.53 -1.95
CA ALA A 98 2.81 -7.07 -3.10
C ALA A 98 2.15 -5.96 -3.94
N GLY A 99 1.91 -4.80 -3.35
CA GLY A 99 1.43 -3.60 -4.02
C GLY A 99 1.55 -2.37 -3.13
N LEU A 100 1.69 -1.19 -3.75
CA LEU A 100 1.76 0.10 -3.07
C LEU A 100 0.56 0.97 -3.49
N ILE A 101 -0.16 1.51 -2.53
CA ILE A 101 -1.34 2.36 -2.78
C ILE A 101 -1.06 3.76 -2.25
N GLY A 102 -1.00 4.77 -3.12
CA GLY A 102 -0.89 6.17 -2.71
C GLY A 102 -2.27 6.80 -2.55
N VAL A 103 -2.59 7.31 -1.36
CA VAL A 103 -3.89 7.92 -1.05
C VAL A 103 -3.78 9.45 -0.99
N GLY A 104 -4.48 10.11 -1.92
CA GLY A 104 -4.39 11.54 -2.21
C GLY A 104 -3.44 11.86 -3.37
N GLY A 105 -3.64 12.99 -4.04
CA GLY A 105 -2.90 13.35 -5.25
C GLY A 105 -1.37 13.39 -5.06
N ASP A 106 -0.88 14.07 -4.02
CA ASP A 106 0.57 14.14 -3.73
C ASP A 106 1.16 12.81 -3.29
N ALA A 107 0.41 12.05 -2.48
CA ALA A 107 0.86 10.75 -2.01
C ALA A 107 0.92 9.74 -3.17
N GLY A 108 -0.03 9.83 -4.11
CA GLY A 108 -0.04 9.07 -5.36
C GLY A 108 1.22 9.29 -6.19
N LEU A 109 1.60 10.54 -6.43
CA LEU A 109 2.83 10.85 -7.18
C LEU A 109 4.08 10.32 -6.47
N VAL A 110 4.13 10.45 -5.14
CA VAL A 110 5.26 9.96 -4.34
C VAL A 110 5.33 8.43 -4.34
N ALA A 111 4.20 7.74 -4.26
CA ALA A 111 4.12 6.29 -4.37
C ALA A 111 4.61 5.78 -5.74
N LEU A 112 4.14 6.40 -6.83
CA LEU A 112 4.58 6.07 -8.19
C LEU A 112 6.07 6.32 -8.39
N GLY A 113 6.60 7.43 -7.85
CA GLY A 113 8.02 7.73 -7.85
C GLY A 113 8.84 6.70 -7.07
N ALA A 114 8.36 6.31 -5.88
CA ALA A 114 9.03 5.37 -5.01
C ALA A 114 9.15 3.97 -5.63
N VAL A 115 8.09 3.46 -6.23
CA VAL A 115 8.12 2.17 -6.96
C VAL A 115 9.13 2.18 -8.11
N ARG A 116 9.20 3.28 -8.88
CA ARG A 116 10.20 3.40 -9.96
C ARG A 116 11.62 3.37 -9.43
N LEU A 117 11.87 4.05 -8.31
CA LEU A 117 13.19 4.09 -7.71
C LEU A 117 13.56 2.75 -7.07
N ALA A 118 12.60 2.02 -6.51
CA ALA A 118 12.82 0.69 -5.97
C ALA A 118 13.19 -0.34 -7.06
N ARG A 119 12.75 -0.13 -8.32
CA ARG A 119 13.03 -0.99 -9.49
C ARG A 119 12.69 -2.48 -9.30
N GLN A 120 11.74 -2.80 -8.42
CA GLN A 120 11.39 -4.18 -8.06
C GLN A 120 10.11 -4.70 -8.72
N GLY A 121 9.49 -3.92 -9.60
CA GLY A 121 8.26 -4.33 -10.30
C GLY A 121 7.00 -4.33 -9.41
N THR A 122 7.06 -3.79 -8.19
CA THR A 122 5.90 -3.61 -7.31
C THR A 122 4.80 -2.82 -8.04
N PRO A 123 3.57 -3.33 -8.17
CA PRO A 123 2.49 -2.57 -8.78
C PRO A 123 2.07 -1.42 -7.86
N ALA A 124 1.69 -0.30 -8.46
CA ALA A 124 1.32 0.92 -7.73
C ALA A 124 -0.05 1.43 -8.16
N ALA A 125 -0.95 1.61 -7.20
CA ALA A 125 -2.27 2.18 -7.39
C ALA A 125 -2.34 3.58 -6.76
N VAL A 126 -3.21 4.43 -7.28
CA VAL A 126 -3.46 5.77 -6.73
C VAL A 126 -4.94 5.92 -6.41
N LEU A 127 -5.25 6.34 -5.19
CA LEU A 127 -6.59 6.71 -4.77
C LEU A 127 -6.67 8.23 -4.67
N GLU A 128 -7.42 8.89 -5.56
CA GLU A 128 -7.53 10.34 -5.62
C GLU A 128 -8.86 10.84 -5.08
N ASP A 129 -8.84 11.72 -4.08
CA ASP A 129 -10.08 12.32 -3.57
C ASP A 129 -10.59 13.48 -4.43
N GLN A 130 -9.68 14.31 -4.93
CA GLN A 130 -9.96 15.37 -5.91
C GLN A 130 -8.70 15.66 -6.73
N PRO A 131 -8.84 16.16 -7.98
CA PRO A 131 -7.70 16.69 -8.70
C PRO A 131 -7.12 17.85 -7.87
N PRO A 132 -5.83 17.79 -7.48
CA PRO A 132 -5.21 18.90 -6.77
C PRO A 132 -5.32 20.20 -7.60
N SER A 133 -5.41 21.35 -6.93
CA SER A 133 -5.23 22.65 -7.59
C SER A 133 -3.77 22.76 -8.06
N ASP A 134 -3.51 22.27 -9.27
CA ASP A 134 -2.16 21.99 -9.73
C ASP A 134 -1.38 23.26 -10.10
N GLY A 135 -0.24 23.47 -9.44
CA GLY A 135 0.87 24.24 -9.99
C GLY A 135 1.58 23.46 -11.12
N GLY A 136 2.19 24.15 -12.09
CA GLY A 136 2.68 23.56 -13.35
C GLY A 136 3.61 22.34 -13.22
N VAL A 137 4.45 22.28 -12.17
CA VAL A 137 5.37 21.15 -11.94
C VAL A 137 4.62 19.87 -11.54
N ARG A 138 3.56 19.97 -10.75
CA ARG A 138 2.75 18.82 -10.32
C ARG A 138 1.97 18.23 -11.48
N ARG A 139 1.42 19.09 -12.35
CA ARG A 139 0.74 18.68 -13.58
C ARG A 139 1.66 17.88 -14.51
N ALA A 140 2.91 18.33 -14.66
CA ALA A 140 3.90 17.64 -15.48
C ALA A 140 4.29 16.28 -14.87
N LEU A 141 4.53 16.23 -13.56
CA LEU A 141 4.81 14.97 -12.86
C LEU A 141 3.65 13.99 -12.95
N ARG A 142 2.41 14.49 -12.82
CA ARG A 142 1.20 13.69 -13.00
C ARG A 142 1.14 13.12 -14.40
N ALA A 143 1.25 13.94 -15.45
CA ALA A 143 1.24 13.46 -16.83
C ALA A 143 2.31 12.38 -17.11
N TRP A 144 3.45 12.43 -16.41
CA TRP A 144 4.53 11.45 -16.57
C TRP A 144 4.41 10.21 -15.66
N LEU A 145 3.80 10.36 -14.49
CA LEU A 145 3.70 9.31 -13.47
C LEU A 145 2.41 8.50 -13.56
N HIS A 146 1.26 9.15 -13.79
CA HIS A 146 -0.07 8.53 -13.90
C HIS A 146 -0.15 7.39 -14.91
N PRO A 147 0.45 7.48 -16.12
CA PRO A 147 0.45 6.38 -17.08
C PRO A 147 1.14 5.10 -16.59
N ARG A 148 1.80 5.14 -15.42
CA ARG A 148 2.41 3.97 -14.78
C ARG A 148 1.73 3.55 -13.48
N ALA A 149 0.62 4.18 -13.11
CA ALA A 149 -0.27 3.58 -12.13
C ALA A 149 -0.94 2.36 -12.78
N CYS A 150 -1.03 1.24 -12.07
CA CYS A 150 -1.82 0.11 -12.56
C CYS A 150 -3.31 0.47 -12.60
N ILE A 151 -3.74 1.31 -11.67
CA ILE A 151 -5.09 1.86 -11.61
C ILE A 151 -5.08 3.19 -10.84
N VAL A 152 -6.02 4.06 -11.22
CA VAL A 152 -6.36 5.27 -10.47
C VAL A 152 -7.82 5.19 -10.12
N VAL A 153 -8.12 5.20 -8.82
CA VAL A 153 -9.48 5.12 -8.28
C VAL A 153 -9.86 6.46 -7.67
N SER A 154 -11.12 6.88 -7.79
CA SER A 154 -11.60 8.12 -7.19
C SER A 154 -12.08 7.85 -5.75
N GLY A 155 -11.26 8.17 -4.75
CA GLY A 155 -11.52 7.92 -3.33
C GLY A 155 -12.74 8.63 -2.77
N GLY A 156 -13.11 9.78 -3.34
CA GLY A 156 -14.25 10.57 -2.88
C GLY A 156 -15.61 10.03 -3.36
N THR A 157 -15.62 9.14 -4.35
CA THR A 157 -16.86 8.66 -5.00
C THR A 157 -17.00 7.14 -4.99
N THR A 158 -15.89 6.41 -4.91
CA THR A 158 -15.87 4.95 -4.89
C THR A 158 -15.92 4.47 -3.43
N PRO A 159 -16.86 3.60 -3.05
CA PRO A 159 -16.88 3.04 -1.70
C PRO A 159 -15.58 2.26 -1.41
N PRO A 160 -15.13 2.21 -0.15
CA PRO A 160 -13.80 1.69 0.21
C PRO A 160 -13.63 0.21 -0.16
N ASP A 161 -14.67 -0.60 -0.01
CA ASP A 161 -14.67 -2.00 -0.44
C ASP A 161 -14.51 -2.12 -1.97
N GLU A 162 -15.23 -1.31 -2.75
CA GLU A 162 -15.09 -1.35 -4.21
C GLU A 162 -13.72 -0.85 -4.66
N ALA A 163 -13.18 0.18 -4.01
CA ALA A 163 -11.82 0.66 -4.24
C ALA A 163 -10.79 -0.43 -3.93
N ALA A 164 -10.96 -1.18 -2.84
CA ALA A 164 -10.12 -2.31 -2.49
C ALA A 164 -10.17 -3.41 -3.56
N ARG A 165 -11.36 -3.79 -4.06
CA ARG A 165 -11.50 -4.80 -5.13
C ARG A 165 -10.78 -4.37 -6.40
N LEU A 166 -11.01 -3.14 -6.83
CA LEU A 166 -10.40 -2.57 -8.04
C LEU A 166 -8.87 -2.56 -7.94
N VAL A 167 -8.34 -2.21 -6.76
CA VAL A 167 -6.90 -2.19 -6.52
C VAL A 167 -6.32 -3.61 -6.49
N LEU A 168 -6.96 -4.57 -5.82
CA LEU A 168 -6.51 -5.96 -5.79
C LEU A 168 -6.53 -6.60 -7.19
N ALA A 169 -7.61 -6.39 -7.94
CA ALA A 169 -7.71 -6.84 -9.32
C ALA A 169 -6.59 -6.25 -10.20
N ALA A 170 -6.28 -4.95 -10.04
CA ALA A 170 -5.18 -4.30 -10.75
C ALA A 170 -3.79 -4.80 -10.32
N PHE A 171 -3.66 -5.31 -9.10
CA PHE A 171 -2.45 -5.97 -8.60
C PHE A 171 -2.37 -7.45 -8.99
N GLY A 172 -3.42 -8.02 -9.57
CA GLY A 172 -3.50 -9.45 -9.86
C GLY A 172 -3.64 -10.32 -8.60
N LEU A 173 -4.17 -9.75 -7.52
CA LEU A 173 -4.40 -10.42 -6.25
C LEU A 173 -5.88 -10.84 -6.11
N PRO A 174 -6.18 -11.95 -5.42
CA PRO A 174 -7.55 -12.40 -5.21
C PRO A 174 -8.34 -11.42 -4.32
N ASP A 175 -9.66 -11.36 -4.43
CA ASP A 175 -10.44 -10.43 -3.60
C ASP A 175 -10.36 -10.76 -2.09
N GLU A 176 -10.11 -12.03 -1.71
CA GLU A 176 -9.98 -12.46 -0.33
C GLU A 176 -8.87 -13.51 -0.16
N VAL A 177 -8.09 -13.40 0.92
CA VAL A 177 -7.11 -14.42 1.34
C VAL A 177 -7.76 -15.26 2.42
N ARG A 178 -8.25 -16.45 2.03
CA ARG A 178 -8.90 -17.42 2.91
C ARG A 178 -7.95 -18.03 3.94
#